data_AF-A0A1J5QCW0-F1
#
_entry.id   AF-A0A1J5QCW0-F1
#
_cell.length_a   1.000
_cell.length_b   1.000
_cell.length_c   1.000
_cell.angle_alpha   90.00
_cell.angle_beta   90.00
_cell.angle_gamma   90.00
#
_symmetry.space_group_name_H-M   'P 1'
#
loop_
_entity.id
_entity.type
_entity.pdbx_description
1 polymer ?
#
loop_
_entity_poly.entity_id
_entity_poly.type
_entity_poly.pdbx_seq_one_letter_code
_entity_poly.pdbx_strand_id
1 'polypeptide(L)'
;MTYDTRVSPTELCGGFVGVADVTFSFQGQLRRYLREIDRKALNAQVLVKRHGKDLAGYGVVAQSFREGAQQLQTAADEVQQAIHPLMLGFMQTLLDSYRIDKLEHLPETARQLAPGLQRAIEEHQMQLETRTEQDRRASTRLRQALARFESVVAELEYVVVNGRIEAALKGDARAALAQVSSDMDKAVVQVRNLLRTYTDEIEKVLS
;
A
#
# COMPACT_ATOMS: atom_id res chain seq x y z
N MET A 1 -22.65 -33.42 1.73
CA MET A 1 -23.01 -32.02 2.01
C MET A 1 -21.84 -31.17 1.51
N THR A 2 -21.81 -30.91 0.21
CA THR A 2 -20.72 -30.15 -0.43
C THR A 2 -21.05 -28.67 -0.29
N TYR A 3 -20.17 -27.91 0.36
CA TYR A 3 -20.25 -26.46 0.37
C TYR A 3 -20.15 -25.97 -1.07
N ASP A 4 -21.27 -25.49 -1.61
CA ASP A 4 -21.28 -24.71 -2.83
C ASP A 4 -20.83 -23.29 -2.46
N THR A 5 -19.52 -23.12 -2.32
CA THR A 5 -18.85 -21.82 -2.15
C THR A 5 -18.34 -21.33 -3.50
N ARG A 6 -19.17 -21.39 -4.55
CA ARG A 6 -18.85 -20.75 -5.82
C ARG A 6 -19.27 -19.28 -5.73
N VAL A 7 -18.30 -18.42 -5.38
CA VAL A 7 -18.47 -16.97 -5.48
C VAL A 7 -18.79 -16.64 -6.94
N SER A 8 -19.86 -15.89 -7.18
CA SER A 8 -20.29 -15.59 -8.54
C SER A 8 -19.25 -14.69 -9.25
N PRO A 9 -19.07 -14.81 -10.58
CA PRO A 9 -18.17 -13.94 -11.34
C PRO A 9 -18.46 -12.44 -11.15
N THR A 10 -19.72 -12.10 -10.87
CA THR A 10 -20.16 -10.71 -10.59
C THR A 10 -19.65 -10.21 -9.24
N GLU A 11 -19.70 -11.02 -8.19
CA GLU A 11 -19.19 -10.68 -6.86
C GLU A 11 -17.66 -10.55 -6.86
N LEU A 12 -16.96 -11.47 -7.54
CA LEU A 12 -15.51 -11.38 -7.73
C LEU A 12 -15.13 -10.08 -8.46
N CYS A 13 -15.92 -9.69 -9.48
CA CYS A 13 -15.64 -8.51 -10.29
C CYS A 13 -15.80 -7.23 -9.44
N GLY A 14 -16.86 -7.15 -8.64
CA GLY A 14 -17.06 -6.07 -7.68
C GLY A 14 -15.92 -5.96 -6.66
N GLY A 15 -15.47 -7.10 -6.12
CA GLY A 15 -14.33 -7.14 -5.19
C GLY A 15 -13.03 -6.65 -5.81
N PHE A 16 -12.72 -7.08 -7.04
CA PHE A 16 -11.53 -6.63 -7.77
C PHE A 16 -11.55 -5.14 -8.08
N VAL A 17 -12.66 -4.62 -8.61
CA VAL A 17 -12.81 -3.19 -8.92
C VAL A 17 -12.64 -2.36 -7.64
N GLY A 18 -13.21 -2.82 -6.52
CA GLY A 18 -13.01 -2.19 -5.22
C GLY A 18 -11.53 -2.11 -4.81
N VAL A 19 -10.77 -3.21 -4.91
CA VAL A 19 -9.33 -3.22 -4.60
C VAL A 19 -8.55 -2.31 -5.54
N ALA A 20 -8.87 -2.33 -6.83
CA ALA A 20 -8.21 -1.50 -7.84
C ALA A 20 -8.37 -0.01 -7.51
N ASP A 21 -9.60 0.42 -7.24
CA ASP A 21 -9.93 1.81 -6.93
C ASP A 21 -9.27 2.27 -5.63
N VAL A 22 -9.35 1.45 -4.58
CA VAL A 22 -8.71 1.70 -3.28
C VAL A 22 -7.19 1.82 -3.45
N THR A 23 -6.57 0.87 -4.17
CA THR A 23 -5.12 0.88 -4.42
C THR A 23 -4.69 2.11 -5.21
N PHE A 24 -5.43 2.48 -6.25
CA PHE A 24 -5.13 3.65 -7.07
C PHE A 24 -5.26 4.95 -6.27
N SER A 25 -6.34 5.09 -5.50
CA SER A 25 -6.58 6.23 -4.61
C SER A 25 -5.47 6.37 -3.55
N PHE A 26 -5.12 5.24 -2.91
CA PHE A 26 -4.02 5.17 -1.95
C PHE A 26 -2.70 5.64 -2.55
N GLN A 27 -2.30 5.10 -3.71
CA GLN A 27 -1.05 5.47 -4.38
C GLN A 27 -0.99 6.95 -4.74
N GLY A 28 -2.08 7.51 -5.26
CA GLY A 28 -2.16 8.93 -5.63
C GLY A 28 -1.99 9.85 -4.42
N GLN A 29 -2.73 9.57 -3.34
CA GLN A 29 -2.66 10.34 -2.09
C GLN A 29 -1.29 10.18 -1.42
N LEU A 30 -0.77 8.97 -1.36
CA LEU A 30 0.50 8.68 -0.72
C LEU A 30 1.65 9.43 -1.40
N ARG A 31 1.74 9.37 -2.74
CA ARG A 31 2.75 10.12 -3.50
C ARG A 31 2.67 11.63 -3.28
N ARG A 32 1.50 12.18 -2.99
CA ARG A 32 1.35 13.58 -2.63
C ARG A 32 1.93 13.84 -1.24
N TYR A 33 1.55 13.07 -0.23
CA TYR A 33 2.03 13.26 1.14
C TYR A 33 3.54 13.05 1.26
N LEU A 34 4.11 12.04 0.58
CA LEU A 34 5.56 11.82 0.56
C LEU A 34 6.33 13.01 -0.03
N ARG A 35 5.83 13.61 -1.12
CA ARG A 35 6.42 14.84 -1.68
C ARG A 35 6.30 16.03 -0.72
N GLU A 36 5.21 16.13 0.01
CA GLU A 36 5.03 17.19 1.01
C GLU A 36 6.01 17.02 2.18
N ILE A 37 6.22 15.79 2.66
CA ILE A 37 7.23 15.44 3.68
C ILE A 37 8.63 15.77 3.19
N ASP A 38 9.01 15.31 1.99
CA ASP A 38 10.34 15.55 1.41
C ASP A 38 10.65 17.04 1.29
N ARG A 39 9.68 17.83 0.80
CA ARG A 39 9.78 19.29 0.72
C ARG A 39 9.95 19.94 2.08
N LYS A 40 9.21 19.48 3.10
CA LYS A 40 9.31 20.02 4.47
C LYS A 40 10.66 19.68 5.10
N ALA A 41 11.17 18.47 4.90
CA ALA A 41 12.50 18.07 5.34
C ALA A 41 13.60 18.93 4.69
N LEU A 42 13.48 19.19 3.38
CA LEU A 42 14.42 20.08 2.67
C LEU A 42 14.37 21.51 3.21
N ASN A 43 13.17 22.06 3.45
CA ASN A 43 13.02 23.38 4.04
C ASN A 43 13.66 23.48 5.43
N ALA A 44 13.53 22.42 6.25
CA ALA A 44 14.20 22.33 7.54
C ALA A 44 15.73 22.40 7.41
N GLN A 45 16.32 21.65 6.48
CA GLN A 45 17.76 21.67 6.22
C GLN A 45 18.24 23.05 5.74
N VAL A 46 17.49 23.70 4.86
CA VAL A 46 17.80 25.07 4.40
C VAL A 46 17.77 26.06 5.56
N LEU A 47 16.76 25.96 6.44
CA LEU A 47 16.65 26.82 7.61
C LEU A 47 17.85 26.67 8.55
N VAL A 48 18.26 25.43 8.83
CA VAL A 48 19.46 25.14 9.64
C VAL A 48 20.71 25.74 8.99
N LYS A 49 20.90 25.53 7.69
CA LYS A 49 22.06 26.09 6.96
C LYS A 49 22.13 27.61 7.02
N ARG A 50 20.98 28.30 6.98
CA ARG A 50 20.91 29.77 7.05
C ARG A 50 21.30 30.33 8.42
N HIS A 51 21.02 29.61 9.50
CA HIS A 51 21.31 30.04 10.88
C HIS A 51 22.64 29.46 11.40
N GLY A 52 23.33 28.64 10.61
CA GLY A 52 24.66 28.15 10.91
C GLY A 52 24.74 27.39 12.24
N LYS A 53 25.66 27.81 13.12
CA LYS A 53 25.97 27.10 14.37
C LYS A 53 24.84 27.17 15.40
N ASP A 54 23.98 28.18 15.34
CA ASP A 54 22.92 28.40 16.33
C ASP A 54 21.88 27.26 16.33
N LEU A 55 21.73 26.60 15.17
CA LEU A 55 20.80 25.50 14.96
C LEU A 55 21.47 24.13 14.77
N ALA A 56 22.73 23.97 15.16
CA ALA A 56 23.45 22.70 14.97
C ALA A 56 22.71 21.48 15.56
N GLY A 57 22.13 21.60 16.76
CA GLY A 57 21.33 20.53 17.38
C GLY A 57 20.07 20.16 16.59
N TYR A 58 19.38 21.16 16.01
CA TYR A 58 18.25 20.93 15.12
C TYR A 58 18.68 20.40 13.74
N GLY A 59 19.94 20.59 13.35
CA GLY A 59 20.51 20.02 12.14
C GLY A 59 20.43 18.50 12.10
N VAL A 60 20.61 17.84 13.24
CA VAL A 60 20.44 16.38 13.36
C VAL A 60 18.99 15.98 13.08
N VAL A 61 18.03 16.69 13.67
CA VAL A 61 16.59 16.48 13.42
C VAL A 61 16.25 16.68 11.93
N ALA A 62 16.73 17.77 11.33
CA ALA A 62 16.47 18.07 9.92
C ALA A 62 17.07 17.01 8.98
N GLN A 63 18.21 16.42 9.36
CA GLN A 63 18.79 15.29 8.65
C GLN A 63 17.95 14.02 8.82
N SER A 64 17.53 13.69 10.03
CA SER A 64 16.65 12.54 10.31
C SER A 64 15.30 12.66 9.60
N PHE A 65 14.74 13.87 9.46
CA PHE A 65 13.56 14.08 8.62
C PHE A 65 13.79 13.72 7.16
N ARG A 66 14.96 14.03 6.62
CA ARG A 66 15.29 13.71 5.22
C ARG A 66 15.48 12.21 5.02
N GLU A 67 16.17 11.56 5.94
CA GLU A 67 16.36 10.11 5.93
C GLU A 67 15.02 9.38 6.07
N GLY A 68 14.18 9.80 7.01
CA GLY A 68 12.84 9.24 7.17
C GLY A 68 11.95 9.46 5.93
N ALA A 69 12.03 10.62 5.27
CA ALA A 69 11.32 10.85 4.01
C ALA A 69 11.74 9.86 2.90
N GLN A 70 13.04 9.56 2.82
CA GLN A 70 13.57 8.57 1.87
C GLN A 70 13.12 7.15 2.23
N GLN A 71 13.18 6.78 3.51
CA GLN A 71 12.71 5.47 3.97
C GLN A 71 11.22 5.28 3.71
N LEU A 72 10.39 6.30 3.92
CA LEU A 72 8.96 6.24 3.59
C LEU A 72 8.74 6.03 2.08
N GLN A 73 9.55 6.66 1.22
CA GLN A 73 9.47 6.45 -0.23
C GLN A 73 9.84 5.02 -0.61
N THR A 74 10.92 4.48 -0.03
CA THR A 74 11.33 3.09 -0.25
C THR A 74 10.24 2.11 0.21
N ALA A 75 9.69 2.29 1.41
CA ALA A 75 8.61 1.45 1.93
C ALA A 75 7.34 1.53 1.07
N ALA A 76 7.00 2.72 0.57
CA ALA A 76 5.89 2.90 -0.36
C ALA A 76 6.10 2.15 -1.68
N ASP A 77 7.32 2.17 -2.21
CA ASP A 77 7.67 1.45 -3.44
C ASP A 77 7.60 -0.08 -3.23
N GLU A 78 8.01 -0.57 -2.06
CA GLU A 78 7.86 -1.98 -1.69
C GLU A 78 6.38 -2.42 -1.64
N VAL A 79 5.50 -1.61 -1.07
CA VAL A 79 4.05 -1.87 -1.06
C VAL A 79 3.50 -1.90 -2.49
N GLN A 80 3.93 -0.97 -3.35
CA GLN A 80 3.53 -0.94 -4.77
C GLN A 80 3.99 -2.19 -5.53
N GLN A 81 5.21 -2.66 -5.27
CA GLN A 81 5.73 -3.89 -5.87
C GLN A 81 4.99 -5.13 -5.35
N ALA A 82 4.59 -5.14 -4.07
CA ALA A 82 3.91 -6.27 -3.47
C ALA A 82 2.43 -6.41 -3.89
N ILE A 83 1.73 -5.31 -4.17
CA ILE A 83 0.33 -5.35 -4.62
C ILE A 83 0.18 -5.75 -6.09
N HIS A 84 1.18 -5.50 -6.93
CA HIS A 84 1.08 -5.72 -8.37
C HIS A 84 0.75 -7.19 -8.76
N PRO A 85 1.42 -8.22 -8.19
CA PRO A 85 1.07 -9.61 -8.47
C PRO A 85 -0.35 -9.98 -8.05
N LEU A 86 -0.87 -9.40 -6.95
CA LEU A 86 -2.24 -9.65 -6.49
C LEU A 86 -3.27 -9.10 -7.49
N MET A 87 -3.03 -7.88 -8.00
CA MET A 87 -3.89 -7.29 -9.02
C MET A 87 -3.96 -8.15 -10.29
N LEU A 88 -2.81 -8.67 -10.74
CA LEU A 88 -2.76 -9.58 -11.88
C LEU A 88 -3.45 -10.91 -11.59
N GLY A 89 -3.22 -11.48 -10.41
CA GLY A 89 -3.87 -12.71 -9.94
C GLY A 89 -5.39 -12.59 -9.96
N PHE A 90 -5.94 -11.53 -9.36
CA PHE A 90 -7.38 -11.27 -9.36
C PHE A 90 -7.98 -11.13 -10.77
N MET A 91 -7.34 -10.37 -11.67
CA MET A 91 -7.80 -10.25 -13.06
C MET A 91 -7.85 -11.60 -13.77
N GLN A 92 -6.85 -12.44 -13.56
CA GLN A 92 -6.77 -13.75 -14.20
C GLN A 92 -7.79 -14.73 -13.59
N THR A 93 -7.96 -14.71 -12.27
CA THR A 93 -8.99 -15.49 -11.56
C THR A 93 -10.39 -15.11 -12.02
N LEU A 94 -10.67 -13.83 -12.23
CA LEU A 94 -11.91 -13.35 -12.82
C LEU A 94 -12.16 -13.90 -14.22
N LEU A 95 -11.15 -13.80 -15.08
CA LEU A 95 -11.23 -14.24 -16.45
C LEU A 95 -11.51 -15.75 -16.54
N ASP A 96 -10.81 -16.55 -15.74
CA ASP A 96 -10.97 -18.00 -15.75
C ASP A 96 -12.26 -18.45 -15.08
N SER A 97 -12.71 -17.78 -14.02
CA SER A 97 -14.03 -18.03 -13.42
C SER A 97 -15.14 -17.76 -14.43
N TYR A 98 -15.06 -16.66 -15.19
CA TYR A 98 -16.01 -16.35 -16.26
C TYR A 98 -15.98 -17.38 -17.40
N ARG A 99 -14.80 -17.90 -17.76
CA ARG A 99 -14.67 -18.93 -18.79
C ARG A 99 -15.27 -20.25 -18.35
N ILE A 100 -14.95 -20.71 -17.14
CA ILE A 100 -15.50 -21.95 -16.57
C ILE A 100 -17.03 -21.84 -16.50
N ASP A 101 -17.55 -20.74 -15.96
CA ASP A 101 -18.99 -20.48 -15.87
C ASP A 101 -19.67 -20.61 -17.24
N LYS A 102 -19.12 -19.97 -18.28
CA LYS A 102 -19.64 -20.11 -19.65
C LYS A 102 -19.61 -21.55 -20.19
N LEU A 103 -18.53 -22.28 -19.94
CA LEU A 103 -18.37 -23.64 -20.42
C LEU A 103 -19.33 -24.61 -19.71
N GLU A 104 -19.54 -24.42 -18.41
CA GLU A 104 -20.47 -25.21 -17.60
C GLU A 104 -21.94 -24.96 -17.99
N HIS A 105 -22.28 -23.74 -18.38
CA HIS A 105 -23.64 -23.37 -18.84
C HIS A 105 -23.95 -23.79 -20.29
N LEU A 106 -23.02 -24.42 -21.01
CA LEU A 106 -23.32 -24.97 -22.32
C LEU A 106 -24.34 -26.13 -22.24
N PRO A 107 -25.22 -26.27 -23.25
CA PRO A 107 -26.15 -27.39 -23.31
C PRO A 107 -25.42 -28.73 -23.21
N GLU A 108 -25.98 -29.67 -22.45
CA GLU A 108 -25.35 -30.97 -22.19
C GLU A 108 -25.05 -31.74 -23.49
N THR A 109 -25.91 -31.61 -24.49
CA THR A 109 -25.71 -32.15 -25.85
C THR A 109 -24.46 -31.59 -26.53
N ALA A 110 -24.16 -30.29 -26.37
CA ALA A 110 -22.93 -29.68 -26.90
C ALA A 110 -21.68 -30.16 -26.15
N ARG A 111 -21.79 -30.38 -24.82
CA ARG A 111 -20.69 -30.89 -24.00
C ARG A 111 -20.36 -32.35 -24.33
N GLN A 112 -21.38 -33.18 -24.57
CA GLN A 112 -21.19 -34.58 -24.97
C GLN A 112 -20.55 -34.73 -26.36
N LEU A 113 -20.81 -33.80 -27.28
CA LEU A 113 -20.23 -33.79 -28.63
C LEU A 113 -18.79 -33.26 -28.68
N ALA A 114 -18.29 -32.65 -27.60
CA ALA A 114 -16.98 -32.01 -27.55
C ALA A 114 -16.19 -32.41 -26.29
N PRO A 115 -15.59 -33.62 -26.25
CA PRO A 115 -14.85 -34.10 -25.07
C PRO A 115 -13.62 -33.24 -24.71
N GLY A 116 -13.10 -32.45 -25.65
CA GLY A 116 -12.04 -31.46 -25.38
C GLY A 116 -12.49 -30.33 -24.44
N LEU A 117 -13.79 -30.09 -24.31
CA LEU A 117 -14.35 -29.06 -23.43
C LEU A 117 -14.18 -29.43 -21.95
N GLN A 118 -14.40 -30.70 -21.60
CA GLN A 118 -14.19 -31.21 -20.25
C GLN A 118 -12.72 -31.07 -19.84
N ARG A 119 -11.80 -31.41 -20.75
CA ARG A 119 -10.36 -31.23 -20.53
C ARG A 119 -9.98 -29.76 -20.32
N ALA A 120 -10.57 -28.84 -21.09
CA ALA A 120 -10.33 -27.40 -20.93
C ALA A 120 -10.84 -26.88 -19.57
N ILE A 121 -12.00 -27.36 -19.09
CA ILE A 121 -12.51 -27.03 -17.75
C ILE A 121 -11.54 -27.53 -16.67
N GLU A 122 -11.09 -28.78 -16.76
CA GLU A 122 -10.13 -29.37 -15.81
C GLU A 122 -8.78 -28.62 -15.80
N GLU A 123 -8.26 -28.26 -16.97
CA GLU A 123 -7.04 -27.45 -17.11
C GLU A 123 -7.19 -26.07 -16.44
N HIS A 124 -8.33 -25.40 -16.66
CA HIS A 124 -8.61 -24.10 -16.02
C HIS A 124 -8.79 -24.22 -14.49
N GLN A 125 -9.40 -25.30 -14.00
CA GLN A 125 -9.52 -25.58 -12.57
C GLN A 125 -8.15 -25.81 -11.92
N MET A 126 -7.28 -26.60 -12.54
CA MET A 126 -5.92 -26.83 -12.05
C MET A 126 -5.08 -25.54 -12.03
N GLN A 127 -5.29 -24.65 -13.01
CA GLN A 127 -4.66 -23.33 -13.03
C GLN A 127 -5.13 -22.44 -11.88
N LEU A 128 -6.42 -22.47 -11.53
CA LEU A 128 -6.97 -21.73 -10.38
C LEU A 128 -6.35 -22.19 -9.05
N GLU A 129 -6.19 -23.50 -8.85
CA GLU A 129 -5.54 -24.03 -7.65
C GLU A 129 -4.08 -23.57 -7.51
N THR A 130 -3.31 -23.64 -8.60
CA THR A 130 -1.91 -23.18 -8.61
C THR A 130 -1.81 -21.69 -8.30
N ARG A 131 -2.74 -20.88 -8.82
CA ARG A 131 -2.77 -19.43 -8.56
C ARG A 131 -3.18 -19.09 -7.15
N THR A 132 -4.07 -19.86 -6.54
CA THR A 132 -4.47 -19.64 -5.14
C THR A 132 -3.24 -19.62 -4.21
N GLU A 133 -2.28 -20.52 -4.43
CA GLU A 133 -1.02 -20.50 -3.67
C GLU A 133 -0.11 -19.31 -4.02
N GLN A 134 -0.08 -18.86 -5.28
CA GLN A 134 0.66 -17.66 -5.69
C GLN A 134 0.07 -16.39 -5.05
N ASP A 135 -1.25 -16.27 -5.05
CA ASP A 135 -2.00 -15.17 -4.43
C ASP A 135 -1.77 -15.16 -2.92
N ARG A 136 -1.79 -16.32 -2.26
CA ARG A 136 -1.47 -16.44 -0.82
C ARG A 136 -0.06 -15.92 -0.50
N ARG A 137 0.93 -16.26 -1.34
CA ARG A 137 2.31 -15.76 -1.19
C ARG A 137 2.40 -14.25 -1.44
N ALA A 138 1.71 -13.74 -2.45
CA ALA A 138 1.68 -12.32 -2.76
C ALA A 138 0.98 -11.51 -1.64
N SER A 139 -0.12 -12.02 -1.11
CA SER A 139 -0.82 -11.49 0.07
C SER A 139 0.09 -11.42 1.29
N THR A 140 0.84 -12.50 1.56
CA THR A 140 1.83 -12.51 2.64
C THR A 140 2.90 -11.44 2.46
N ARG A 141 3.44 -11.28 1.24
CA ARG A 141 4.44 -10.25 0.93
C ARG A 141 3.89 -8.84 1.10
N LEU A 142 2.64 -8.60 0.69
CA LEU A 142 1.99 -7.31 0.85
C LEU A 142 1.80 -6.97 2.33
N ARG A 143 1.31 -7.91 3.16
CA ARG A 143 1.18 -7.71 4.60
C ARG A 143 2.52 -7.37 5.26
N GLN A 144 3.59 -8.07 4.85
CA GLN A 144 4.94 -7.76 5.33
C GLN A 144 5.42 -6.36 4.90
N ALA A 145 5.14 -5.95 3.66
CA ALA A 145 5.49 -4.62 3.17
C ALA A 145 4.71 -3.51 3.91
N LEU A 146 3.42 -3.72 4.17
CA LEU A 146 2.59 -2.81 4.96
C LEU A 146 3.11 -2.68 6.39
N ALA A 147 3.40 -3.79 7.06
CA ALA A 147 3.96 -3.78 8.42
C ALA A 147 5.32 -3.05 8.49
N ARG A 148 6.20 -3.25 7.50
CA ARG A 148 7.45 -2.48 7.41
C ARG A 148 7.18 -0.99 7.23
N PHE A 149 6.21 -0.64 6.40
CA PHE A 149 5.84 0.75 6.18
C PHE A 149 5.31 1.41 7.46
N GLU A 150 4.47 0.72 8.22
CA GLU A 150 3.98 1.18 9.53
C GLU A 150 5.14 1.43 10.51
N SER A 151 6.14 0.55 10.54
CA SER A 151 7.35 0.73 11.36
C SER A 151 8.09 2.02 11.00
N VAL A 152 8.31 2.28 9.71
CA VAL A 152 9.00 3.49 9.23
C VAL A 152 8.20 4.76 9.56
N VAL A 153 6.87 4.70 9.46
CA VAL A 153 6.00 5.81 9.88
C VAL A 153 6.19 6.10 11.37
N ALA A 154 6.17 5.07 12.22
CA ALA A 154 6.37 5.23 13.67
C ALA A 154 7.76 5.79 14.02
N GLU A 155 8.81 5.37 13.31
CA GLU A 155 10.15 5.92 13.46
C GLU A 155 10.19 7.42 13.11
N LEU A 156 9.53 7.83 12.03
CA LEU A 156 9.46 9.24 11.67
C LEU A 156 8.61 10.07 12.65
N GLU A 157 7.54 9.50 13.22
CA GLU A 157 6.78 10.15 14.30
C GLU A 157 7.67 10.44 15.52
N TYR A 158 8.54 9.50 15.88
CA TYR A 158 9.53 9.73 16.95
C TYR A 158 10.48 10.89 16.62
N VAL A 159 10.97 10.97 15.37
CA VAL A 159 11.80 12.11 14.92
C VAL A 159 11.02 13.43 15.00
N VAL A 160 9.73 13.45 14.65
CA VAL A 160 8.87 14.64 14.78
C VAL A 160 8.77 15.10 16.22
N VAL A 161 8.56 14.17 17.16
CA VAL A 161 8.50 14.49 18.59
C VAL A 161 9.83 15.12 19.05
N ASN A 162 10.96 14.52 18.68
CA ASN A 162 12.29 15.07 19.00
C ASN A 162 12.49 16.45 18.37
N GLY A 163 12.03 16.66 17.13
CA GLY A 163 12.08 17.96 16.48
C GLY A 163 11.30 19.04 17.24
N ARG A 164 10.12 18.70 17.78
CA ARG A 164 9.35 19.64 18.61
C ARG A 164 10.07 20.01 19.90
N ILE A 165 10.72 19.03 20.55
CA ILE A 165 11.51 19.25 21.76
C ILE A 165 12.70 20.18 21.44
N GLU A 166 13.48 19.86 20.41
CA GLU A 166 14.61 20.67 19.99
C GLU A 166 14.19 22.08 19.57
N ALA A 167 13.08 22.22 18.83
CA ALA A 167 12.54 23.53 18.46
C ALA A 167 12.20 24.39 19.69
N ALA A 168 11.63 23.79 20.73
CA ALA A 168 11.23 24.50 21.94
C ALA A 168 12.43 25.05 22.73
N LEU A 169 13.62 24.45 22.56
CA LEU A 169 14.85 24.85 23.23
C LEU A 169 15.63 25.97 22.50
N LYS A 170 15.22 26.36 21.28
CA LYS A 170 15.99 27.27 20.42
C LYS A 170 15.36 28.66 20.33
N GLY A 171 15.76 29.57 21.23
CA GLY A 171 15.32 30.99 21.36
C GLY A 171 14.72 31.67 20.13
N ASP A 172 15.49 32.47 19.39
CA ASP A 172 14.98 33.36 18.34
C ASP A 172 14.44 32.61 17.10
N ALA A 173 14.93 31.40 16.84
CA ALA A 173 14.47 30.55 15.74
C ALA A 173 13.25 29.67 16.10
N ARG A 174 12.78 29.72 17.36
CA ARG A 174 11.75 28.83 17.92
C ARG A 174 10.51 28.77 17.06
N ALA A 175 10.02 29.92 16.61
CA ALA A 175 8.79 30.01 15.83
C ALA A 175 8.90 29.25 14.49
N ALA A 176 10.00 29.44 13.76
CA ALA A 176 10.20 28.78 12.46
C ALA A 176 10.39 27.26 12.63
N LEU A 177 11.12 26.83 13.66
CA LEU A 177 11.36 25.41 13.93
C LEU A 177 10.11 24.70 14.46
N ALA A 178 9.34 25.36 15.32
CA ALA A 178 8.05 24.86 15.77
C ALA A 178 7.08 24.70 14.60
N GLN A 179 7.09 25.64 13.65
CA GLN A 179 6.28 25.52 12.43
C GLN A 179 6.72 24.32 11.59
N VAL A 180 8.01 24.16 11.32
CA VAL A 180 8.54 23.00 10.56
C VAL A 180 8.13 21.68 11.21
N SER A 181 8.28 21.58 12.54
CA SER A 181 7.93 20.37 13.28
C SER A 181 6.42 20.09 13.27
N SER A 182 5.58 21.12 13.43
CA SER A 182 4.12 20.98 13.35
C SER A 182 3.64 20.60 11.95
N ASP A 183 4.27 21.17 10.94
CA ASP A 183 4.00 20.87 9.54
C ASP A 183 4.38 19.43 9.18
N MET A 184 5.50 18.95 9.72
CA MET A 184 5.93 17.56 9.55
C MET A 184 4.97 16.61 10.26
N ASP A 185 4.61 16.89 11.52
CA ASP A 185 3.64 16.12 12.30
C ASP A 185 2.34 15.89 11.53
N LYS A 186 1.75 16.97 10.99
CA LYS A 186 0.54 16.89 10.18
C LYS A 186 0.70 15.97 8.97
N ALA A 187 1.82 16.08 8.25
CA ALA A 187 2.07 15.29 7.05
C ALA A 187 2.29 13.80 7.38
N VAL A 188 3.01 13.49 8.47
CA VAL A 188 3.23 12.12 8.93
C VAL A 188 1.92 11.48 9.41
N VAL A 189 1.10 12.22 10.17
CA VAL A 189 -0.23 11.78 10.59
C VAL A 189 -1.14 11.47 9.38
N GLN A 190 -1.06 12.26 8.31
CA GLN A 190 -1.79 11.99 7.07
C GLN A 190 -1.36 10.68 6.41
N VAL A 191 -0.05 10.41 6.34
CA VAL A 191 0.48 9.13 5.84
C VAL A 191 0.01 7.96 6.70
N ARG A 192 0.13 8.07 8.03
CA ARG A 192 -0.33 7.02 8.96
C ARG A 192 -1.81 6.70 8.77
N ASN A 193 -2.67 7.72 8.74
CA ASN A 193 -4.10 7.53 8.62
C ASN A 193 -4.48 6.91 7.26
N LEU A 194 -3.80 7.34 6.19
CA LEU A 194 -3.96 6.78 4.86
C LEU A 194 -3.53 5.31 4.82
N LEU A 195 -2.38 4.97 5.40
CA LEU A 195 -1.85 3.61 5.47
C LEU A 195 -2.77 2.67 6.26
N ARG A 196 -3.28 3.14 7.41
CA ARG A 196 -4.23 2.37 8.22
C ARG A 196 -5.51 2.07 7.42
N THR A 197 -6.10 3.10 6.81
CA THR A 197 -7.33 2.95 6.02
C THR A 197 -7.12 1.96 4.87
N TYR A 198 -6.01 2.09 4.14
CA TYR A 198 -5.67 1.18 3.05
C TYR A 198 -5.46 -0.25 3.53
N THR A 199 -4.78 -0.44 4.66
CA THR A 199 -4.58 -1.77 5.26
C THR A 199 -5.91 -2.40 5.64
N ASP A 200 -6.78 -1.66 6.34
CA ASP A 200 -8.12 -2.13 6.72
C ASP A 200 -8.97 -2.52 5.50
N GLU A 201 -8.88 -1.77 4.40
CA GLU A 201 -9.63 -2.04 3.16
C GLU A 201 -9.08 -3.25 2.40
N ILE A 202 -7.75 -3.37 2.28
CA ILE A 202 -7.11 -4.50 1.63
C ILE A 202 -7.31 -5.79 2.43
N GLU A 203 -7.25 -5.74 3.76
CA GLU A 203 -7.45 -6.92 4.60
C GLU A 203 -8.83 -7.53 4.43
N LYS A 204 -9.87 -6.72 4.27
CA LYS A 204 -11.25 -7.20 4.00
C LYS A 204 -11.37 -7.98 2.70
N VAL A 205 -10.50 -7.72 1.72
CA VAL A 205 -10.54 -8.41 0.42
C VAL A 205 -9.59 -9.61 0.40
N LEU A 206 -8.57 -9.61 1.25
CA LEU A 206 -7.62 -10.72 1.39
C LEU A 206 -8.02 -11.74 2.46
N SER A 207 -9.08 -11.49 3.23
CA SER A 207 -9.66 -12.38 4.25
C SER A 207 -10.75 -13.28 3.69
#